data_AF-A0A5R9M3G5-F1
#
_entry.id   AF-A0A5R9M3G5-F1
#
_cell.length_a   1.000
_cell.length_b   1.000
_cell.length_c   1.000
_cell.angle_alpha   90.00
_cell.angle_beta   90.00
_cell.angle_gamma   90.00
#
_symmetry.space_group_name_H-M   'P 1'
#
loop_
_entity.id
_entity.type
_entity.pdbx_description
1 polymer ?
#
loop_
_entity_poly.entity_id
_entity_poly.type
_entity_poly.pdbx_seq_one_letter_code
_entity_poly.pdbx_strand_id
1 'polypeptide(L)'
;MKRFLRLLLALVMLTAGLLAGAAPASAASCSQRSESHTDPNTGQSWSSVSYCGNDSGAPLYAGANNSTLVGWMDSTNSWFSCYRHGQQHAGGNDVWYYTQGDRSASGWQGRQAWGFMPAVNLWTSTDPSPGVPACAPDMWQSNESQTDYAGQYWPADWYSHSRAGAALYAGPDASTTVGYMDSTTSWFVCYAHGAQHAGGNDVWYYTQGDRVVGGQGSRRAWGYMPAVDVSTRQDPYDSIPACSGGSTPPGGTIPVGDTTTTTPPKPATDRSFYVQSMDNAMADGFGCTQANLDVANSVNYVKSSYVIFAFGGQTSNGSGTQLPGLSTIVSNSAIESYVEAYATGYHRCVRPVFPDHGTHYPFVNIGIGTNNDITVTAATGRAWAGVVNDVDNWLRARSGDIGSTAQVDGANDMEPGFSGSIAATRAWVQAFHDSTYRLLTNFGSADGCPVSMSTDTRVNHACNNGWSMEDIYWISQGVGRASAEPEIYNSDQPKQWALISRYGATAHASGCPYVSGCGIPYIGVWDHHATGDGTNTATTAWNLMWQYLGQDSRTAMVPAFSMEICYTSQVTGARSPSCQWS
;
A
#
# COMPACT_ATOMS: atom_id res chain seq x y z
N MET A 1 -51.27 68.07 1.77
CA MET A 1 -51.21 69.47 1.30
C MET A 1 -49.75 69.90 1.32
N LYS A 2 -49.10 69.92 0.15
CA LYS A 2 -48.67 71.10 -0.64
C LYS A 2 -47.44 71.84 -0.03
N ARG A 3 -46.23 71.60 -0.57
CA ARG A 3 -45.43 72.45 -1.53
C ARG A 3 -44.44 73.35 -0.77
N PHE A 4 -43.19 73.66 -1.17
CA PHE A 4 -42.46 73.94 -2.43
C PHE A 4 -40.95 73.66 -2.19
N LEU A 5 -40.12 73.01 -3.02
CA LEU A 5 -39.54 73.30 -4.36
C LEU A 5 -38.84 74.68 -4.54
N ARG A 6 -37.50 74.65 -4.70
CA ARG A 6 -36.65 75.39 -5.67
C ARG A 6 -35.17 74.90 -5.52
N LEU A 7 -34.62 74.22 -6.54
CA LEU A 7 -33.61 74.71 -7.54
C LEU A 7 -32.23 75.09 -6.94
N LEU A 8 -31.05 74.89 -7.54
CA LEU A 8 -30.49 74.08 -8.64
C LEU A 8 -28.97 74.40 -8.62
N LEU A 9 -28.05 73.42 -8.64
CA LEU A 9 -26.77 73.57 -9.35
C LEU A 9 -26.07 72.22 -9.55
N ALA A 10 -25.74 71.96 -10.80
CA ALA A 10 -25.15 70.75 -11.32
C ALA A 10 -23.62 70.76 -11.18
N LEU A 11 -23.04 69.60 -10.82
CA LEU A 11 -21.69 69.24 -11.20
C LEU A 11 -21.66 67.72 -11.43
N VAL A 12 -21.94 67.32 -12.67
CA VAL A 12 -21.72 65.95 -13.15
C VAL A 12 -20.26 65.87 -13.57
N MET A 13 -19.41 65.26 -12.75
CA MET A 13 -18.08 64.85 -13.18
C MET A 13 -18.21 63.58 -14.02
N LEU A 14 -17.85 63.73 -15.31
CA LEU A 14 -17.67 62.65 -16.27
C LEU A 14 -16.40 61.86 -15.89
N THR A 15 -16.53 60.70 -15.26
CA THR A 15 -15.46 59.70 -15.21
C THR A 15 -15.68 58.71 -16.35
N ALA A 16 -15.09 59.01 -17.50
CA ALA A 16 -14.86 58.04 -18.56
C ALA A 16 -13.74 57.09 -18.09
N GLY A 17 -14.11 56.07 -17.30
CA GLY A 17 -13.25 54.95 -16.98
C GLY A 17 -13.21 54.00 -18.18
N LEU A 18 -12.02 53.84 -18.77
CA LEU A 18 -11.74 52.89 -19.83
C LEU A 18 -12.24 51.49 -19.44
N LEU A 19 -13.25 50.99 -20.15
CA LEU A 19 -13.44 49.55 -20.31
C LEU A 19 -12.33 49.05 -21.23
N ALA A 20 -11.16 48.76 -20.66
CA ALA A 20 -10.22 47.86 -21.30
C ALA A 20 -10.93 46.50 -21.35
N GLY A 21 -11.46 46.16 -22.52
CA GLY A 21 -11.86 44.78 -22.79
C GLY A 21 -10.64 43.92 -22.54
N ALA A 22 -10.69 43.08 -21.51
CA ALA A 22 -9.74 42.01 -21.35
C ALA A 22 -9.81 41.20 -22.64
N ALA A 23 -8.72 41.22 -23.41
CA ALA A 23 -8.55 40.24 -24.47
C ALA A 23 -8.75 38.85 -23.83
N PRO A 24 -9.42 37.90 -24.51
CA PRO A 24 -9.43 36.54 -24.03
C PRO A 24 -7.97 36.15 -23.80
N ALA A 25 -7.65 35.66 -22.59
CA ALA A 25 -6.34 35.10 -22.33
C ALA A 25 -6.13 34.01 -23.38
N SER A 26 -5.23 34.27 -24.34
CA SER A 26 -4.83 33.27 -25.32
C SER A 26 -4.42 32.05 -24.53
N ALA A 27 -5.13 30.93 -24.74
CA ALA A 27 -4.70 29.63 -24.26
C ALA A 27 -3.23 29.47 -24.67
N ALA A 28 -2.32 29.41 -23.70
CA ALA A 28 -0.90 29.35 -23.96
C ALA A 28 -0.61 27.98 -24.58
N SER A 29 -0.61 27.91 -25.90
CA SER A 29 -0.14 26.74 -26.63
C SER A 29 1.38 26.72 -26.58
N CYS A 30 1.98 25.59 -26.22
CA CYS A 30 3.42 25.43 -26.30
C CYS A 30 3.91 25.66 -27.76
N SER A 31 5.06 26.32 -27.91
CA SER A 31 5.71 26.53 -29.21
C SER A 31 6.91 25.62 -29.37
N GLN A 32 6.91 24.75 -30.38
CA GLN A 32 8.08 23.93 -30.70
C GLN A 32 9.24 24.77 -31.25
N ARG A 33 10.46 24.42 -30.86
CA ARG A 33 11.70 25.00 -31.37
C ARG A 33 12.72 23.91 -31.68
N SER A 34 13.49 24.12 -32.74
CA SER A 34 14.62 23.27 -33.13
C SER A 34 15.87 23.69 -32.35
N GLU A 35 15.92 23.30 -31.08
CA GLU A 35 17.03 23.57 -30.17
C GLU A 35 17.51 22.25 -29.57
N SER A 36 18.83 22.13 -29.34
CA SER A 36 19.44 20.92 -28.83
C SER A 36 19.73 21.04 -27.34
N HIS A 37 19.19 20.11 -26.55
CA HIS A 37 19.51 19.99 -25.13
C HIS A 37 20.00 18.58 -24.83
N THR A 38 21.02 18.47 -23.98
CA THR A 38 21.57 17.20 -23.53
C THR A 38 21.55 17.17 -22.02
N ASP A 39 20.90 16.17 -21.45
CA ASP A 39 20.97 15.89 -20.03
C ASP A 39 22.31 15.22 -19.71
N PRO A 40 23.23 15.88 -18.97
CA PRO A 40 24.54 15.32 -18.68
C PRO A 40 24.49 14.11 -17.74
N ASN A 41 23.38 13.89 -17.03
CA ASN A 41 23.23 12.77 -16.11
C ASN A 41 22.87 11.47 -16.84
N THR A 42 22.10 11.60 -17.91
CA THR A 42 21.59 10.45 -18.68
C THR A 42 22.24 10.34 -20.04
N GLY A 43 22.90 11.37 -20.55
CA GLY A 43 23.39 11.46 -21.94
C GLY A 43 22.30 11.66 -22.99
N GLN A 44 21.03 11.71 -22.58
CA GLN A 44 19.91 11.85 -23.50
C GLN A 44 19.92 13.24 -24.14
N SER A 45 19.68 13.27 -25.45
CA SER A 45 19.69 14.50 -26.23
C SER A 45 18.40 14.65 -27.02
N TRP A 46 17.87 15.86 -27.04
CA TRP A 46 16.69 16.24 -27.82
C TRP A 46 17.10 17.32 -28.80
N SER A 47 16.78 17.15 -30.08
CA SER A 47 17.01 18.13 -31.14
C SER A 47 15.82 19.07 -31.39
N SER A 48 14.76 18.89 -30.61
CA SER A 48 13.57 19.73 -30.59
C SER A 48 12.97 19.76 -29.19
N VAL A 49 12.57 20.95 -28.74
CA VAL A 49 11.92 21.16 -27.43
C VAL A 49 10.67 22.02 -27.61
N SER A 50 9.77 21.98 -26.63
CA SER A 50 8.56 22.80 -26.61
C SER A 50 8.67 23.87 -25.54
N TYR A 51 8.57 25.14 -25.91
CA TYR A 51 8.48 26.24 -24.96
C TYR A 51 7.03 26.42 -24.50
N CYS A 52 6.79 26.33 -23.19
CA CYS A 52 5.48 26.44 -22.57
C CYS A 52 5.53 27.46 -21.44
N GLY A 53 4.40 28.13 -21.18
CA GLY A 53 4.24 28.90 -19.93
C GLY A 53 4.16 27.97 -18.73
N ASN A 54 4.66 28.40 -17.58
CA ASN A 54 4.66 27.60 -16.34
C ASN A 54 4.65 28.49 -15.10
N ASP A 55 4.31 27.90 -13.97
CA ASP A 55 4.34 28.59 -12.68
C ASP A 55 5.78 28.90 -12.24
N SER A 56 6.00 30.10 -11.69
CA SER A 56 7.28 30.45 -11.05
C SER A 56 7.40 29.76 -9.69
N GLY A 57 8.57 29.19 -9.40
CA GLY A 57 8.84 28.36 -8.25
C GLY A 57 8.33 26.91 -8.36
N ALA A 58 7.91 26.46 -9.55
CA ALA A 58 7.38 25.11 -9.74
C ALA A 58 8.44 24.02 -9.41
N PRO A 59 8.11 22.99 -8.62
CA PRO A 59 9.05 21.92 -8.28
C PRO A 59 9.34 21.00 -9.47
N LEU A 60 10.59 20.53 -9.55
CA LEU A 60 11.02 19.46 -10.45
C LEU A 60 11.45 18.24 -9.64
N TYR A 61 11.13 17.06 -10.15
CA TYR A 61 11.36 15.79 -9.47
C TYR A 61 12.25 14.84 -10.28
N ALA A 62 12.97 13.95 -9.60
CA ALA A 62 13.91 13.02 -10.25
C ALA A 62 13.21 12.07 -11.24
N GLY A 63 11.92 11.78 -11.00
CA GLY A 63 11.04 11.01 -11.86
C GLY A 63 9.66 11.65 -11.97
N ALA A 64 8.78 11.07 -12.78
CA ALA A 64 7.36 11.42 -12.90
C ALA A 64 6.54 11.00 -11.66
N ASN A 65 6.99 11.46 -10.50
CA ASN A 65 6.33 11.30 -9.20
C ASN A 65 6.83 12.42 -8.29
N ASN A 66 6.17 12.62 -7.15
CA ASN A 66 6.52 13.69 -6.21
C ASN A 66 7.51 13.24 -5.12
N SER A 67 8.22 12.11 -5.31
CA SER A 67 9.01 11.50 -4.24
C SER A 67 10.34 12.21 -3.96
N THR A 68 10.98 12.73 -5.01
CA THR A 68 12.36 13.21 -4.93
C THR A 68 12.49 14.57 -5.61
N LEU A 69 12.44 15.64 -4.83
CA LEU A 69 12.62 17.02 -5.31
C LEU A 69 14.09 17.26 -5.71
N VAL A 70 14.33 17.60 -6.98
CA VAL A 70 15.69 17.82 -7.53
C VAL A 70 15.96 19.27 -7.93
N GLY A 71 14.93 20.11 -8.04
CA GLY A 71 15.09 21.51 -8.37
C GLY A 71 13.77 22.28 -8.43
N TRP A 72 13.87 23.54 -8.85
CA TRP A 72 12.72 24.40 -9.13
C TRP A 72 12.89 25.16 -10.44
N MET A 73 11.77 25.48 -11.08
CA MET A 73 11.67 26.38 -12.22
C MET A 73 11.24 27.76 -11.71
N ASP A 74 12.07 28.79 -11.89
CA ASP A 74 11.79 30.17 -11.49
C ASP A 74 11.25 31.00 -12.65
N SER A 75 11.74 30.72 -13.85
CA SER A 75 11.25 31.24 -15.11
C SER A 75 9.78 30.83 -15.31
N THR A 76 9.01 31.69 -15.98
CA THR A 76 7.56 31.50 -16.23
C THR A 76 7.27 31.07 -17.67
N ASN A 77 8.32 30.88 -18.46
CA ASN A 77 8.23 30.35 -19.82
C ASN A 77 9.52 29.58 -20.14
N SER A 78 9.41 28.25 -20.14
CA SER A 78 10.54 27.34 -20.15
C SER A 78 10.39 26.29 -21.24
N TRP A 79 11.49 25.64 -21.60
CA TRP A 79 11.49 24.57 -22.59
C TRP A 79 11.25 23.22 -21.93
N PHE A 80 10.59 22.30 -22.63
CA PHE A 80 10.30 20.96 -22.20
C PHE A 80 10.64 19.98 -23.33
N SER A 81 11.42 18.97 -23.01
CA SER A 81 11.96 18.03 -23.98
C SER A 81 10.95 16.96 -24.38
N CYS A 82 10.26 16.40 -23.39
CA CYS A 82 9.31 15.31 -23.58
C CYS A 82 8.32 15.23 -22.41
N TYR A 83 7.30 14.39 -22.53
CA TYR A 83 6.38 14.05 -21.44
C TYR A 83 6.40 12.55 -21.14
N ARG A 84 5.92 12.16 -19.95
CA ARG A 84 5.57 10.77 -19.64
C ARG A 84 4.44 10.68 -18.62
N HIS A 85 3.86 9.49 -18.50
CA HIS A 85 2.88 9.17 -17.46
C HIS A 85 3.58 8.72 -16.16
N GLY A 86 2.95 8.94 -15.01
CA GLY A 86 3.54 8.68 -13.70
C GLY A 86 2.53 8.70 -12.54
N GLN A 87 2.93 9.20 -11.38
CA GLN A 87 2.03 9.33 -10.23
C GLN A 87 0.94 10.38 -10.51
N GLN A 88 -0.28 10.11 -10.07
CA GLN A 88 -1.36 11.10 -10.13
C GLN A 88 -1.05 12.31 -9.23
N HIS A 89 -1.24 13.52 -9.75
CA HIS A 89 -0.97 14.76 -9.00
C HIS A 89 -2.22 15.66 -8.91
N ALA A 90 -2.11 16.81 -8.22
CA ALA A 90 -3.22 17.72 -7.93
C ALA A 90 -3.95 18.28 -9.17
N GLY A 91 -3.37 18.10 -10.37
CA GLY A 91 -4.02 18.44 -11.65
C GLY A 91 -5.05 17.42 -12.12
N GLY A 92 -5.23 16.31 -11.41
CA GLY A 92 -6.22 15.27 -11.73
C GLY A 92 -5.82 14.31 -12.84
N ASN A 93 -4.63 14.47 -13.43
CA ASN A 93 -4.02 13.54 -14.40
C ASN A 93 -2.67 13.00 -13.87
N ASP A 94 -1.99 12.21 -14.69
CA ASP A 94 -0.73 11.53 -14.41
C ASP A 94 0.40 11.96 -15.35
N VAL A 95 0.32 13.15 -15.96
CA VAL A 95 1.26 13.61 -16.99
C VAL A 95 2.37 14.48 -16.40
N TRP A 96 3.62 14.18 -16.76
CA TRP A 96 4.80 14.89 -16.27
C TRP A 96 5.72 15.28 -17.42
N TYR A 97 6.25 16.51 -17.40
CA TYR A 97 7.08 17.08 -18.45
C TYR A 97 8.54 17.18 -18.03
N TYR A 98 9.45 16.66 -18.86
CA TYR A 98 10.89 16.67 -18.61
C TYR A 98 11.55 17.97 -19.06
N THR A 99 12.38 18.55 -18.19
CA THR A 99 13.07 19.83 -18.43
C THR A 99 14.29 19.97 -17.50
N GLN A 100 15.01 21.07 -17.63
CA GLN A 100 16.03 21.52 -16.70
C GLN A 100 15.53 22.76 -15.94
N GLY A 101 15.48 22.69 -14.61
CA GLY A 101 15.10 23.81 -13.75
C GLY A 101 16.18 24.90 -13.64
N ASP A 102 15.80 26.06 -13.12
CA ASP A 102 16.69 27.21 -12.95
C ASP A 102 17.59 27.07 -11.71
N ARG A 103 17.12 26.35 -10.70
CA ARG A 103 17.85 26.12 -9.44
C ARG A 103 17.75 24.68 -8.97
N SER A 104 18.87 24.10 -8.57
CA SER A 104 18.92 22.74 -8.00
C SER A 104 18.51 22.72 -6.53
N ALA A 105 17.88 21.63 -6.10
CA ALA A 105 17.65 21.33 -4.69
C ALA A 105 18.98 21.10 -3.95
N SER A 106 19.01 21.42 -2.66
CA SER A 106 20.17 21.15 -1.82
C SER A 106 20.47 19.65 -1.79
N GLY A 107 21.73 19.27 -2.07
CA GLY A 107 22.15 17.87 -2.19
C GLY A 107 22.02 17.29 -3.60
N TRP A 108 21.38 18.01 -4.53
CA TRP A 108 21.13 17.57 -5.91
C TRP A 108 21.83 18.42 -6.97
N GLN A 109 22.82 19.22 -6.58
CA GLN A 109 23.57 20.08 -7.51
C GLN A 109 24.22 19.28 -8.66
N GLY A 110 24.61 18.02 -8.41
CA GLY A 110 25.13 17.12 -9.43
C GLY A 110 24.16 16.84 -10.58
N ARG A 111 22.84 16.86 -10.32
CA ARG A 111 21.80 16.69 -11.35
C ARG A 111 21.56 17.94 -12.19
N GLN A 112 22.08 19.09 -11.78
CA GLN A 112 21.90 20.37 -12.48
C GLN A 112 20.42 20.71 -12.73
N ALA A 113 19.55 20.38 -11.77
CA ALA A 113 18.10 20.57 -11.82
C ALA A 113 17.37 19.88 -12.99
N TRP A 114 17.95 18.85 -13.61
CA TRP A 114 17.21 18.02 -14.58
C TRP A 114 16.17 17.13 -13.89
N GLY A 115 14.92 17.22 -14.35
CA GLY A 115 13.80 16.50 -13.74
C GLY A 115 12.45 16.71 -14.44
N PHE A 116 11.42 16.12 -13.82
CA PHE A 116 10.05 16.15 -14.27
C PHE A 116 9.23 17.19 -13.49
N MET A 117 8.48 18.01 -14.20
CA MET A 117 7.48 18.93 -13.67
C MET A 117 6.08 18.33 -13.87
N PRO A 118 5.21 18.28 -12.84
CA PRO A 118 3.85 17.78 -13.02
C PRO A 118 3.06 18.75 -13.90
N ALA A 119 2.14 18.22 -14.72
CA ALA A 119 1.39 19.01 -15.69
C ALA A 119 0.57 20.14 -15.05
N VAL A 120 0.19 20.01 -13.77
CA VAL A 120 -0.54 21.06 -13.03
C VAL A 120 0.23 22.39 -12.93
N ASN A 121 1.56 22.37 -13.06
CA ASN A 121 2.40 23.56 -13.02
C ASN A 121 2.71 24.11 -14.42
N LEU A 122 2.15 23.50 -15.47
CA LEU A 122 2.34 23.89 -16.86
C LEU A 122 1.06 24.50 -17.42
N TRP A 123 1.17 25.64 -18.10
CA TRP A 123 0.02 26.32 -18.67
C TRP A 123 -0.29 25.74 -20.05
N THR A 124 -0.96 24.60 -20.07
CA THR A 124 -1.40 23.88 -21.27
C THR A 124 -2.93 23.81 -21.29
N SER A 125 -3.55 23.67 -22.47
CA SER A 125 -5.00 23.49 -22.59
C SER A 125 -5.44 22.02 -22.51
N THR A 126 -4.49 21.10 -22.65
CA THR A 126 -4.69 19.64 -22.64
C THR A 126 -3.36 18.99 -22.29
N ASP A 127 -3.41 17.93 -21.50
CA ASP A 127 -2.25 17.12 -21.16
C ASP A 127 -2.42 15.70 -21.71
N PRO A 128 -1.38 15.12 -22.34
CA PRO A 128 -0.13 15.78 -22.76
C PRO A 128 -0.37 16.90 -23.79
N SER A 129 0.42 17.98 -23.69
CA SER A 129 0.31 19.13 -24.60
C SER A 129 0.63 18.69 -26.02
N PRO A 130 -0.25 19.02 -27.00
CA PRO A 130 0.00 18.71 -28.40
C PRO A 130 1.39 19.21 -28.85
N GLY A 131 2.18 18.32 -29.42
CA GLY A 131 3.53 18.64 -29.91
C GLY A 131 4.67 18.37 -28.93
N VAL A 132 4.42 18.11 -27.65
CA VAL A 132 5.46 17.55 -26.78
C VAL A 132 5.56 16.05 -27.05
N PRO A 133 6.71 15.49 -27.44
CA PRO A 133 6.84 14.05 -27.67
C PRO A 133 6.86 13.27 -26.35
N ALA A 134 6.46 12.00 -26.36
CA ALA A 134 6.68 11.12 -25.23
C ALA A 134 8.20 10.89 -25.04
N CYS A 135 8.67 10.75 -23.80
CA CYS A 135 10.06 10.44 -23.52
C CYS A 135 10.41 9.07 -24.10
N ALA A 136 11.44 9.02 -24.93
CA ALA A 136 11.86 7.81 -25.64
C ALA A 136 13.37 7.59 -25.52
N PRO A 137 13.80 6.35 -25.27
CA PRO A 137 13.21 5.42 -24.31
C PRO A 137 14.16 5.32 -23.12
N ASP A 138 13.79 5.79 -21.95
CA ASP A 138 14.82 5.95 -20.94
C ASP A 138 14.32 5.53 -19.57
N MET A 139 14.65 4.27 -19.30
CA MET A 139 14.66 3.69 -17.98
C MET A 139 15.17 4.71 -16.94
N TRP A 140 14.41 4.97 -15.88
CA TRP A 140 14.73 6.02 -14.91
C TRP A 140 15.12 5.45 -13.56
N GLN A 141 16.18 6.01 -12.97
CA GLN A 141 16.62 5.61 -11.64
C GLN A 141 15.67 6.16 -10.57
N SER A 142 15.32 5.31 -9.61
CA SER A 142 14.71 5.69 -8.35
C SER A 142 15.67 5.36 -7.19
N ASN A 143 15.51 6.06 -6.07
CA ASN A 143 16.27 5.77 -4.84
C ASN A 143 15.55 4.72 -3.97
N GLU A 144 14.72 3.87 -4.57
CA GLU A 144 14.13 2.71 -3.91
C GLU A 144 15.18 1.61 -3.81
N SER A 145 15.24 0.96 -2.65
CA SER A 145 16.16 -0.14 -2.42
C SER A 145 15.45 -1.47 -2.55
N GLN A 146 16.13 -2.46 -3.13
CA GLN A 146 15.58 -3.80 -3.31
C GLN A 146 16.52 -4.85 -2.73
N THR A 147 15.96 -5.91 -2.14
CA THR A 147 16.72 -7.08 -1.67
C THR A 147 16.16 -8.33 -2.31
N ASP A 148 17.00 -9.12 -2.96
CA ASP A 148 16.55 -10.35 -3.61
C ASP A 148 16.39 -11.54 -2.65
N TYR A 149 15.93 -12.66 -3.21
CA TYR A 149 15.72 -13.91 -2.46
C TYR A 149 17.01 -14.50 -1.84
N ALA A 150 18.19 -14.09 -2.32
CA ALA A 150 19.49 -14.51 -1.81
C ALA A 150 20.06 -13.51 -0.79
N GLY A 151 19.33 -12.43 -0.48
CA GLY A 151 19.77 -11.37 0.43
C GLY A 151 20.72 -10.36 -0.20
N GLN A 152 20.89 -10.38 -1.53
CA GLN A 152 21.67 -9.36 -2.22
C GLN A 152 20.88 -8.05 -2.24
N TYR A 153 21.54 -6.95 -1.90
CA TYR A 153 20.93 -5.63 -1.70
C TYR A 153 21.37 -4.65 -2.79
N TRP A 154 20.43 -3.89 -3.31
CA TRP A 154 20.66 -2.77 -4.23
C TRP A 154 20.07 -1.49 -3.64
N PRO A 155 20.85 -0.41 -3.51
CA PRO A 155 20.40 0.86 -2.92
C PRO A 155 19.60 1.75 -3.88
N ALA A 156 19.42 1.32 -5.12
CA ALA A 156 18.67 2.02 -6.16
C ALA A 156 18.10 0.99 -7.14
N ASP A 157 17.00 1.36 -7.78
CA ASP A 157 16.42 0.61 -8.89
C ASP A 157 16.17 1.53 -10.10
N TRP A 158 15.84 0.90 -11.22
CA TRP A 158 15.68 1.52 -12.52
C TRP A 158 14.35 1.07 -13.10
N TYR A 159 13.40 1.99 -13.20
CA TYR A 159 12.10 1.69 -13.78
C TYR A 159 12.13 1.84 -15.29
N SER A 160 11.55 0.89 -16.02
CA SER A 160 11.34 0.97 -17.46
C SER A 160 10.01 0.36 -17.85
N HIS A 161 9.52 0.70 -19.05
CA HIS A 161 8.46 -0.09 -19.66
C HIS A 161 8.96 -1.49 -19.97
N SER A 162 8.12 -2.46 -19.71
CA SER A 162 8.40 -3.87 -19.94
C SER A 162 7.25 -4.49 -20.71
N ARG A 163 7.54 -5.57 -21.43
CA ARG A 163 6.51 -6.32 -22.14
C ARG A 163 5.68 -7.13 -21.15
N ALA A 164 4.39 -6.82 -21.05
CA ALA A 164 3.45 -7.64 -20.28
C ALA A 164 3.44 -9.10 -20.79
N GLY A 165 3.48 -10.04 -19.84
CA GLY A 165 3.67 -11.47 -20.07
C GLY A 165 5.11 -11.91 -20.34
N ALA A 166 6.12 -11.03 -20.27
CA ALA A 166 7.51 -11.40 -20.48
C ALA A 166 7.99 -12.43 -19.44
N ALA A 167 8.80 -13.39 -19.89
CA ALA A 167 9.35 -14.42 -19.02
C ALA A 167 10.59 -13.90 -18.26
N LEU A 168 10.70 -14.28 -16.98
CA LEU A 168 11.92 -14.12 -16.19
C LEU A 168 12.64 -15.44 -16.06
N TYR A 169 13.96 -15.40 -16.12
CA TYR A 169 14.80 -16.59 -16.15
C TYR A 169 15.75 -16.67 -14.96
N ALA A 170 16.06 -17.90 -14.53
CA ALA A 170 16.91 -18.17 -13.36
C ALA A 170 18.34 -17.60 -13.49
N GLY A 171 18.82 -17.51 -14.73
CA GLY A 171 20.07 -16.91 -15.14
C GLY A 171 19.90 -16.23 -16.51
N PRO A 172 20.91 -15.49 -16.99
CA PRO A 172 20.86 -14.78 -18.26
C PRO A 172 21.05 -15.73 -19.46
N ASP A 173 20.37 -16.88 -19.50
CA ASP A 173 20.59 -17.94 -20.49
C ASP A 173 19.30 -18.53 -21.10
N ALA A 174 18.14 -17.95 -20.75
CA ALA A 174 16.81 -18.43 -21.16
C ALA A 174 16.46 -19.88 -20.75
N SER A 175 17.26 -20.56 -19.92
CA SER A 175 17.14 -22.00 -19.71
C SER A 175 15.97 -22.41 -18.80
N THR A 176 15.72 -21.62 -17.76
CA THR A 176 14.76 -21.95 -16.70
C THR A 176 13.90 -20.74 -16.40
N THR A 177 12.62 -20.79 -16.77
CA THR A 177 11.66 -19.72 -16.43
C THR A 177 11.30 -19.81 -14.94
N VAL A 178 11.46 -18.70 -14.23
CA VAL A 178 11.23 -18.58 -12.78
C VAL A 178 10.06 -17.66 -12.44
N GLY A 179 9.65 -16.81 -13.38
CA GLY A 179 8.51 -15.93 -13.21
C GLY A 179 8.06 -15.30 -14.51
N TYR A 180 7.04 -14.46 -14.42
CA TYR A 180 6.56 -13.62 -15.50
C TYR A 180 6.37 -12.19 -14.99
N MET A 181 6.64 -11.24 -15.88
CA MET A 181 6.30 -9.83 -15.69
C MET A 181 5.00 -9.55 -16.43
N ASP A 182 3.94 -9.21 -15.71
CA ASP A 182 2.63 -8.80 -16.24
C ASP A 182 2.47 -7.28 -16.27
N SER A 183 3.16 -6.58 -15.37
CA SER A 183 3.25 -5.13 -15.34
C SER A 183 3.85 -4.61 -16.66
N THR A 184 3.32 -3.50 -17.17
CA THR A 184 3.87 -2.81 -18.37
C THR A 184 4.96 -1.81 -18.02
N THR A 185 5.20 -1.61 -16.72
CA THR A 185 6.22 -0.76 -16.14
C THR A 185 6.79 -1.48 -14.93
N SER A 186 8.10 -1.69 -14.91
CA SER A 186 8.77 -2.53 -13.90
C SER A 186 10.10 -1.90 -13.49
N TRP A 187 10.56 -2.20 -12.28
CA TRP A 187 11.88 -1.81 -11.81
C TRP A 187 12.93 -2.90 -12.06
N PHE A 188 14.17 -2.51 -12.23
CA PHE A 188 15.33 -3.35 -12.52
C PHE A 188 16.50 -2.89 -11.65
N VAL A 189 17.37 -3.80 -11.18
CA VAL A 189 18.40 -3.44 -10.18
C VAL A 189 19.83 -3.53 -10.71
N CYS A 190 20.06 -4.38 -11.72
CA CYS A 190 21.35 -4.51 -12.39
C CYS A 190 21.19 -5.17 -13.77
N TYR A 191 22.26 -5.20 -14.57
CA TYR A 191 22.32 -5.96 -15.82
C TYR A 191 23.42 -7.04 -15.80
N ALA A 192 23.28 -8.07 -16.64
CA ALA A 192 24.30 -9.08 -16.88
C ALA A 192 24.39 -9.41 -18.38
N HIS A 193 25.56 -9.90 -18.81
CA HIS A 193 25.74 -10.51 -20.12
C HIS A 193 25.49 -12.02 -20.05
N GLY A 194 24.90 -12.60 -21.09
CA GLY A 194 24.58 -14.03 -21.12
C GLY A 194 24.33 -14.61 -22.51
N ALA A 195 23.32 -15.47 -22.67
CA ALA A 195 22.96 -16.01 -23.97
C ALA A 195 22.35 -14.93 -24.87
N GLN A 196 22.61 -15.02 -26.17
CA GLN A 196 21.92 -14.18 -27.15
C GLN A 196 20.43 -14.51 -27.19
N HIS A 197 19.61 -13.47 -27.25
CA HIS A 197 18.15 -13.57 -27.34
C HIS A 197 17.62 -12.85 -28.60
N ALA A 198 16.30 -12.85 -28.81
CA ALA A 198 15.67 -12.34 -30.03
C ALA A 198 16.00 -10.87 -30.36
N GLY A 199 16.39 -10.06 -29.38
CA GLY A 199 16.87 -8.69 -29.58
C GLY A 199 18.25 -8.54 -30.22
N GLY A 200 18.97 -9.64 -30.48
CA GLY A 200 20.28 -9.61 -31.16
C GLY A 200 21.47 -9.15 -30.32
N ASN A 201 21.27 -8.82 -29.04
CA ASN A 201 22.33 -8.60 -28.05
C ASN A 201 22.29 -9.72 -26.98
N ASP A 202 23.19 -9.63 -26.00
CA ASP A 202 23.37 -10.60 -24.91
C ASP A 202 23.08 -9.99 -23.53
N VAL A 203 22.31 -8.90 -23.46
CA VAL A 203 22.08 -8.13 -22.22
C VAL A 203 20.79 -8.57 -21.54
N TRP A 204 20.85 -8.77 -20.24
CA TRP A 204 19.73 -9.20 -19.42
C TRP A 204 19.59 -8.31 -18.19
N TYR A 205 18.37 -7.89 -17.85
CA TYR A 205 18.09 -7.04 -16.70
C TYR A 205 17.52 -7.86 -15.54
N TYR A 206 18.07 -7.67 -14.35
CA TYR A 206 17.65 -8.39 -13.15
C TYR A 206 16.52 -7.64 -12.43
N THR A 207 15.44 -8.35 -12.10
CA THR A 207 14.20 -7.81 -11.55
C THR A 207 13.40 -8.89 -10.80
N GLN A 208 12.31 -8.50 -10.16
CA GLN A 208 11.31 -9.39 -9.59
C GLN A 208 10.02 -9.36 -10.43
N GLY A 209 9.54 -10.54 -10.84
CA GLY A 209 8.30 -10.65 -11.61
C GLY A 209 7.04 -10.61 -10.76
N ASP A 210 5.92 -10.25 -11.39
CA ASP A 210 4.60 -10.21 -10.76
C ASP A 210 4.03 -11.60 -10.45
N ARG A 211 4.48 -12.63 -11.19
CA ARG A 211 4.09 -14.04 -11.01
C ARG A 211 5.29 -14.94 -10.92
N VAL A 212 5.20 -15.97 -10.08
CA VAL A 212 6.20 -17.04 -9.95
C VAL A 212 5.79 -18.28 -10.76
N VAL A 213 6.75 -18.94 -11.41
CA VAL A 213 6.51 -20.25 -12.05
C VAL A 213 6.41 -21.33 -10.97
N GLY A 214 5.48 -22.28 -11.14
CA GLY A 214 5.31 -23.41 -10.23
C GLY A 214 6.62 -24.17 -9.99
N GLY A 215 6.96 -24.42 -8.72
CA GLY A 215 8.21 -25.06 -8.32
C GLY A 215 9.42 -24.12 -8.16
N GLN A 216 9.27 -22.83 -8.48
CA GLN A 216 10.33 -21.80 -8.33
C GLN A 216 10.06 -20.81 -7.19
N GLY A 217 9.18 -21.17 -6.25
CA GLY A 217 8.72 -20.30 -5.14
C GLY A 217 9.84 -19.73 -4.27
N SER A 218 10.93 -20.47 -4.08
CA SER A 218 12.10 -20.02 -3.31
C SER A 218 12.79 -18.80 -3.92
N ARG A 219 12.64 -18.57 -5.24
CA ARG A 219 13.18 -17.39 -5.92
C ARG A 219 12.26 -16.18 -5.84
N ARG A 220 11.02 -16.32 -5.37
CA ARG A 220 10.05 -15.20 -5.27
C ARG A 220 9.93 -14.40 -6.58
N ALA A 221 9.94 -15.10 -7.72
CA ALA A 221 9.95 -14.54 -9.07
C ALA A 221 11.15 -13.63 -9.43
N TRP A 222 12.22 -13.62 -8.65
CA TRP A 222 13.46 -12.95 -9.03
C TRP A 222 14.18 -13.68 -10.15
N GLY A 223 14.54 -12.92 -11.19
CA GLY A 223 15.21 -13.46 -12.37
C GLY A 223 15.65 -12.39 -13.36
N TYR A 224 16.17 -12.88 -14.48
CA TYR A 224 16.68 -12.08 -15.57
C TYR A 224 15.64 -11.97 -16.67
N MET A 225 15.32 -10.73 -17.08
CA MET A 225 14.52 -10.43 -18.26
C MET A 225 15.44 -10.11 -19.44
N PRO A 226 15.22 -10.65 -20.65
CA PRO A 226 16.03 -10.30 -21.80
C PRO A 226 15.80 -8.83 -22.17
N ALA A 227 16.84 -8.12 -22.61
CA ALA A 227 16.74 -6.69 -22.93
C ALA A 227 15.71 -6.40 -24.03
N VAL A 228 15.42 -7.35 -24.92
CA VAL A 228 14.37 -7.21 -25.95
C VAL A 228 12.96 -7.00 -25.38
N ASP A 229 12.73 -7.40 -24.13
CA ASP A 229 11.45 -7.23 -23.43
C ASP A 229 11.44 -6.00 -22.48
N VAL A 230 12.52 -5.20 -22.49
CA VAL A 230 12.66 -3.97 -21.70
C VAL A 230 12.85 -2.77 -22.63
N SER A 231 12.13 -1.67 -22.38
CA SER A 231 12.22 -0.47 -23.21
C SER A 231 13.41 0.40 -22.81
N THR A 232 14.56 0.18 -23.43
CA THR A 232 15.79 0.94 -23.18
C THR A 232 16.29 1.63 -24.44
N ARG A 233 17.00 2.75 -24.31
CA ARG A 233 17.62 3.46 -25.46
C ARG A 233 18.86 2.78 -25.99
N GLN A 234 19.46 1.96 -25.14
CA GLN A 234 20.62 1.15 -25.44
C GLN A 234 20.73 0.07 -24.37
N ASP A 235 21.40 -1.00 -24.74
CA ASP A 235 21.71 -2.12 -23.85
C ASP A 235 23.22 -2.36 -23.83
N PRO A 236 23.83 -2.48 -22.63
CA PRO A 236 23.23 -2.15 -21.34
C PRO A 236 22.93 -0.65 -21.23
N TYR A 237 21.91 -0.33 -20.44
CA TYR A 237 21.56 1.06 -20.16
C TYR A 237 22.67 1.74 -19.33
N ASP A 238 23.14 2.91 -19.75
CA ASP A 238 24.40 3.52 -19.27
C ASP A 238 24.53 3.66 -17.74
N SER A 239 23.41 3.88 -17.03
CA SER A 239 23.44 4.15 -15.58
C SER A 239 23.15 2.94 -14.71
N ILE A 240 22.62 1.83 -15.26
CA ILE A 240 22.33 0.65 -14.44
C ILE A 240 23.63 -0.14 -14.21
N PRO A 241 23.99 -0.50 -12.97
CA PRO A 241 25.23 -1.20 -12.71
C PRO A 241 25.18 -2.64 -13.24
N ALA A 242 26.34 -3.18 -13.60
CA ALA A 242 26.45 -4.62 -13.82
C ALA A 242 26.19 -5.37 -12.51
N CYS A 243 25.56 -6.55 -12.58
CA CYS A 243 25.34 -7.39 -11.41
C CYS A 243 26.70 -7.80 -10.83
N SER A 244 26.98 -7.38 -9.59
CA SER A 244 28.23 -7.65 -8.89
C SER A 244 28.32 -9.15 -8.52
N GLY A 245 28.91 -9.96 -9.40
CA GLY A 245 29.07 -11.41 -9.18
C GLY A 245 29.12 -12.24 -10.45
N GLY A 246 29.97 -11.87 -11.42
CA GLY A 246 30.16 -12.54 -12.73
C GLY A 246 30.68 -13.98 -12.69
N SER A 247 30.07 -14.87 -11.92
CA SER A 247 30.09 -16.30 -12.17
C SER A 247 28.66 -16.73 -12.46
N THR A 248 28.43 -17.14 -13.70
CA THR A 248 27.36 -18.04 -14.11
C THR A 248 26.98 -18.97 -12.96
N PRO A 249 25.69 -19.11 -12.57
CA PRO A 249 25.29 -20.17 -11.65
C PRO A 249 25.79 -21.49 -12.25
N PRO A 250 26.67 -22.25 -11.59
CA PRO A 250 27.14 -23.50 -12.16
C PRO A 250 25.92 -24.39 -12.35
N GLY A 251 25.74 -24.88 -13.58
CA GLY A 251 24.90 -26.05 -13.89
C GLY A 251 25.46 -27.30 -13.21
N GLY A 252 25.43 -27.31 -11.89
CA GLY A 252 25.88 -28.39 -11.03
C GLY A 252 24.67 -29.03 -10.37
N THR A 253 24.52 -30.33 -10.57
CA THR A 253 23.68 -31.22 -9.78
C THR A 253 23.69 -30.82 -8.31
N ILE A 254 22.51 -30.50 -7.77
CA ILE A 254 22.29 -30.12 -6.37
C ILE A 254 22.91 -31.19 -5.45
N PRO A 255 23.92 -30.85 -4.63
CA PRO A 255 24.26 -31.65 -3.47
C PRO A 255 23.09 -31.50 -2.49
N VAL A 256 22.43 -32.61 -2.20
CA VAL A 256 21.47 -32.69 -1.09
C VAL A 256 22.25 -32.43 0.20
N GLY A 257 22.07 -31.26 0.80
CA GLY A 257 22.60 -30.96 2.13
C GLY A 257 22.66 -29.48 2.48
N ASP A 258 21.56 -28.91 2.96
CA ASP A 258 21.39 -28.45 4.36
C ASP A 258 20.22 -27.44 4.42
N THR A 259 19.07 -27.91 4.90
CA THR A 259 17.83 -27.14 5.06
C THR A 259 17.85 -26.36 6.38
N THR A 260 18.61 -25.26 6.41
CA THR A 260 18.43 -24.24 7.46
C THR A 260 17.86 -22.97 6.82
N THR A 261 16.58 -23.01 6.44
CA THR A 261 15.81 -21.78 6.19
C THR A 261 15.77 -20.98 7.49
N THR A 262 16.54 -19.90 7.56
CA THR A 262 16.49 -18.96 8.68
C THR A 262 15.10 -18.33 8.74
N THR A 263 14.46 -18.37 9.91
CA THR A 263 13.18 -17.70 10.14
C THR A 263 13.33 -16.21 9.84
N PRO A 264 12.48 -15.60 8.99
CA PRO A 264 12.52 -14.16 8.74
C PRO A 264 12.34 -13.41 10.06
N PRO A 265 12.96 -12.23 10.21
CA PRO A 265 12.79 -11.44 11.42
C PRO A 265 11.31 -11.04 11.55
N LYS A 266 10.73 -11.33 12.71
CA LYS A 266 9.38 -10.88 13.05
C LYS A 266 9.34 -9.34 13.08
N PRO A 267 8.30 -8.70 12.52
CA PRO A 267 8.08 -7.27 12.69
C PRO A 267 7.87 -6.92 14.18
N ALA A 268 8.10 -5.66 14.55
CA ALA A 268 7.75 -5.18 15.90
C ALA A 268 6.25 -5.38 16.15
N THR A 269 5.89 -5.72 17.39
CA THR A 269 4.50 -6.01 17.76
C THR A 269 3.69 -4.72 17.87
N ASP A 270 2.58 -4.67 17.15
CA ASP A 270 1.58 -3.60 17.23
C ASP A 270 0.53 -3.94 18.30
N ARG A 271 -0.11 -2.93 18.88
CA ARG A 271 -1.06 -3.14 19.98
C ARG A 271 -2.50 -2.98 19.53
N SER A 272 -3.27 -4.07 19.63
CA SER A 272 -4.71 -4.12 19.38
C SER A 272 -5.49 -4.16 20.70
N PHE A 273 -6.80 -3.88 20.67
CA PHE A 273 -7.57 -3.74 21.91
C PHE A 273 -8.99 -4.30 21.88
N TYR A 274 -9.35 -5.04 22.93
CA TYR A 274 -10.74 -5.21 23.34
C TYR A 274 -11.20 -3.94 24.08
N VAL A 275 -12.11 -3.19 23.47
CA VAL A 275 -12.49 -1.84 23.94
C VAL A 275 -13.52 -1.92 25.05
N GLN A 276 -13.12 -1.60 26.29
CA GLN A 276 -14.00 -1.61 27.47
C GLN A 276 -14.37 -0.20 27.99
N SER A 277 -13.91 0.84 27.31
CA SER A 277 -14.17 2.24 27.65
C SER A 277 -14.20 3.09 26.37
N MET A 278 -15.09 4.08 26.32
CA MET A 278 -15.19 5.05 25.22
C MET A 278 -14.53 6.39 25.58
N ASP A 279 -13.43 6.35 26.33
CA ASP A 279 -12.67 7.53 26.69
C ASP A 279 -11.78 7.95 25.52
N ASN A 280 -12.16 9.03 24.84
CA ASN A 280 -11.40 9.55 23.69
C ASN A 280 -9.99 10.02 24.08
N ALA A 281 -9.77 10.50 25.31
CA ALA A 281 -8.43 10.89 25.76
C ALA A 281 -7.52 9.66 25.91
N MET A 282 -8.10 8.52 26.31
CA MET A 282 -7.41 7.24 26.34
C MET A 282 -7.06 6.76 24.93
N ALA A 283 -8.03 6.79 23.99
CA ALA A 283 -7.81 6.41 22.60
C ALA A 283 -6.70 7.23 21.96
N ASP A 284 -6.76 8.55 22.15
CA ASP A 284 -5.74 9.50 21.71
C ASP A 284 -4.35 9.23 22.33
N GLY A 285 -4.31 8.88 23.61
CA GLY A 285 -3.09 8.41 24.27
C GLY A 285 -2.53 7.13 23.63
N PHE A 286 -3.39 6.14 23.34
CA PHE A 286 -2.97 4.90 22.68
C PHE A 286 -2.40 5.16 21.27
N GLY A 287 -3.03 6.04 20.50
CA GLY A 287 -2.54 6.44 19.18
C GLY A 287 -1.15 7.04 19.27
N CYS A 288 -0.94 7.96 20.22
CA CYS A 288 0.37 8.56 20.45
C CYS A 288 1.43 7.53 20.84
N THR A 289 1.08 6.55 21.67
CA THR A 289 2.06 5.52 22.07
C THR A 289 2.43 4.60 20.92
N GLN A 290 1.47 4.14 20.11
CA GLN A 290 1.78 3.36 18.91
C GLN A 290 2.64 4.16 17.93
N ALA A 291 2.35 5.46 17.75
CA ALA A 291 3.19 6.35 16.95
C ALA A 291 4.63 6.41 17.47
N ASN A 292 4.85 6.56 18.77
CA ASN A 292 6.19 6.56 19.35
C ASN A 292 6.92 5.23 19.14
N LEU A 293 6.22 4.10 19.20
CA LEU A 293 6.79 2.79 18.87
C LEU A 293 7.18 2.73 17.39
N ASP A 294 6.34 3.20 16.48
CA ASP A 294 6.64 3.16 15.05
C ASP A 294 7.80 4.10 14.70
N VAL A 295 7.83 5.30 15.28
CA VAL A 295 8.95 6.24 15.18
C VAL A 295 10.26 5.60 15.66
N ALA A 296 10.24 4.98 16.85
CA ALA A 296 11.44 4.36 17.43
C ALA A 296 11.95 3.17 16.60
N ASN A 297 11.06 2.48 15.89
CA ASN A 297 11.42 1.36 15.01
C ASN A 297 11.70 1.81 13.57
N SER A 298 11.56 3.09 13.24
CA SER A 298 11.74 3.62 11.88
C SER A 298 13.18 4.05 11.56
N VAL A 299 14.17 3.57 12.31
CA VAL A 299 15.59 3.99 12.19
C VAL A 299 16.22 3.58 10.85
N ASN A 300 15.68 2.57 10.15
CA ASN A 300 16.20 2.06 8.87
C ASN A 300 15.14 1.83 7.77
N TYR A 301 13.84 1.90 8.08
CA TYR A 301 12.72 1.73 7.13
C TYR A 301 11.46 2.34 7.75
N VAL A 302 10.51 2.81 6.94
CA VAL A 302 9.26 3.40 7.44
C VAL A 302 8.36 2.30 7.99
N LYS A 303 8.22 2.22 9.32
CA LYS A 303 7.31 1.23 9.91
C LYS A 303 5.86 1.67 9.73
N SER A 304 5.07 0.84 9.05
CA SER A 304 3.61 0.88 9.17
C SER A 304 3.16 -0.04 10.30
N SER A 305 2.04 0.26 10.93
CA SER A 305 1.39 -0.61 11.92
C SER A 305 -0.03 -0.97 11.50
N TYR A 306 -0.51 -2.11 11.98
CA TYR A 306 -1.92 -2.48 11.92
C TYR A 306 -2.46 -2.65 13.34
N VAL A 307 -3.57 -1.97 13.65
CA VAL A 307 -4.20 -2.00 14.98
C VAL A 307 -5.68 -2.29 14.83
N ILE A 308 -6.18 -3.29 15.58
CA ILE A 308 -7.60 -3.61 15.64
C ILE A 308 -8.20 -3.11 16.95
N PHE A 309 -9.35 -2.43 16.84
CA PHE A 309 -10.22 -2.17 17.97
C PHE A 309 -11.44 -3.10 17.92
N ALA A 310 -11.48 -4.10 18.80
CA ALA A 310 -12.62 -4.99 18.96
C ALA A 310 -13.64 -4.37 19.92
N PHE A 311 -14.71 -3.80 19.37
CA PHE A 311 -15.80 -3.15 20.12
C PHE A 311 -16.87 -4.11 20.61
N GLY A 312 -16.78 -5.40 20.28
CA GLY A 312 -17.74 -6.42 20.69
C GLY A 312 -18.93 -6.56 19.73
N GLY A 313 -20.08 -6.94 20.27
CA GLY A 313 -21.21 -7.42 19.48
C GLY A 313 -22.26 -6.35 19.17
N GLN A 314 -22.70 -6.27 17.90
CA GLN A 314 -23.73 -5.31 17.50
C GLN A 314 -25.13 -5.64 18.06
N THR A 315 -25.87 -4.59 18.40
CA THR A 315 -27.31 -4.68 18.69
C THR A 315 -28.09 -5.09 17.44
N SER A 316 -29.22 -5.79 17.62
CA SER A 316 -29.99 -6.38 16.52
C SER A 316 -30.53 -5.40 15.47
N ASN A 317 -30.67 -4.12 15.84
CA ASN A 317 -31.09 -3.04 14.94
C ASN A 317 -29.91 -2.26 14.33
N GLY A 318 -28.66 -2.62 14.64
CA GLY A 318 -27.45 -1.96 14.15
C GLY A 318 -27.21 -0.55 14.69
N SER A 319 -27.93 -0.14 15.75
CA SER A 319 -27.84 1.23 16.30
C SER A 319 -26.67 1.44 17.27
N GLY A 320 -25.98 0.37 17.64
CA GLY A 320 -24.87 0.39 18.57
C GLY A 320 -24.31 -0.99 18.86
N THR A 321 -23.32 -1.03 19.75
CA THR A 321 -22.50 -2.22 20.03
C THR A 321 -22.35 -2.42 21.53
N GLN A 322 -22.52 -3.66 21.99
CA GLN A 322 -22.22 -4.07 23.36
C GLN A 322 -20.71 -4.33 23.50
N LEU A 323 -20.06 -3.59 24.40
CA LEU A 323 -18.62 -3.69 24.61
C LEU A 323 -18.19 -5.06 25.19
N PRO A 324 -16.99 -5.58 24.86
CA PRO A 324 -16.54 -6.91 25.28
C PRO A 324 -16.49 -7.06 26.80
N GLY A 325 -17.13 -8.13 27.31
CA GLY A 325 -17.18 -8.43 28.73
C GLY A 325 -18.04 -7.48 29.57
N LEU A 326 -18.80 -6.56 28.95
CA LEU A 326 -19.64 -5.57 29.62
C LEU A 326 -21.10 -5.66 29.14
N SER A 327 -22.03 -5.08 29.89
CA SER A 327 -23.43 -4.87 29.46
C SER A 327 -23.66 -3.51 28.80
N THR A 328 -22.62 -2.68 28.73
CA THR A 328 -22.68 -1.33 28.17
C THR A 328 -22.86 -1.39 26.66
N ILE A 329 -23.92 -0.75 26.16
CA ILE A 329 -24.14 -0.52 24.73
C ILE A 329 -23.70 0.90 24.39
N VAL A 330 -22.88 1.04 23.35
CA VAL A 330 -22.38 2.31 22.85
C VAL A 330 -22.93 2.59 21.45
N SER A 331 -23.12 3.86 21.11
CA SER A 331 -23.58 4.28 19.79
C SER A 331 -22.45 4.20 18.74
N ASN A 332 -22.82 4.00 17.48
CA ASN A 332 -21.90 4.06 16.34
C ASN A 332 -21.08 5.36 16.31
N SER A 333 -21.71 6.51 16.55
CA SER A 333 -21.01 7.81 16.60
C SER A 333 -19.97 7.92 17.73
N ALA A 334 -20.12 7.15 18.81
CA ALA A 334 -19.13 7.11 19.87
C ALA A 334 -17.93 6.25 19.44
N ILE A 335 -18.17 5.17 18.71
CA ILE A 335 -17.12 4.33 18.09
C ILE A 335 -16.33 5.15 17.07
N GLU A 336 -17.02 5.87 16.18
CA GLU A 336 -16.40 6.81 15.23
C GLU A 336 -15.48 7.80 15.97
N SER A 337 -16.03 8.51 16.97
CA SER A 337 -15.27 9.50 17.75
C SER A 337 -14.03 8.90 18.46
N TYR A 338 -14.13 7.65 18.92
CA TYR A 338 -13.03 6.97 19.60
C TYR A 338 -11.90 6.63 18.61
N VAL A 339 -12.23 6.13 17.42
CA VAL A 339 -11.25 5.84 16.37
C VAL A 339 -10.63 7.12 15.82
N GLU A 340 -11.42 8.18 15.62
CA GLU A 340 -10.93 9.51 15.24
C GLU A 340 -9.94 10.07 16.28
N ALA A 341 -10.22 9.89 17.57
CA ALA A 341 -9.33 10.30 18.64
C ALA A 341 -8.01 9.52 18.62
N TYR A 342 -8.05 8.20 18.39
CA TYR A 342 -6.83 7.40 18.20
C TYR A 342 -5.99 7.89 17.02
N ALA A 343 -6.61 8.09 15.85
CA ALA A 343 -5.92 8.59 14.66
C ALA A 343 -5.31 9.98 14.89
N THR A 344 -6.03 10.86 15.61
CA THR A 344 -5.53 12.18 16.03
C THR A 344 -4.30 12.06 16.91
N GLY A 345 -4.33 11.18 17.89
CA GLY A 345 -3.21 10.92 18.80
C GLY A 345 -1.98 10.39 18.08
N TYR A 346 -2.18 9.44 17.15
CA TYR A 346 -1.12 8.89 16.31
C TYR A 346 -0.46 9.99 15.48
N HIS A 347 -1.26 10.76 14.73
CA HIS A 347 -0.78 11.87 13.91
C HIS A 347 0.04 12.89 14.73
N ARG A 348 -0.49 13.29 15.90
CA ARG A 348 0.14 14.28 16.78
C ARG A 348 1.55 13.87 17.22
N CYS A 349 1.80 12.58 17.41
CA CYS A 349 3.08 12.08 17.92
C CYS A 349 4.05 11.66 16.81
N VAL A 350 3.57 11.33 15.60
CA VAL A 350 4.44 11.14 14.43
C VAL A 350 4.95 12.47 13.87
N ARG A 351 4.06 13.47 13.72
CA ARG A 351 4.35 14.71 12.97
C ARG A 351 5.57 15.51 13.43
N PRO A 352 5.86 15.67 14.74
CA PRO A 352 7.05 16.42 15.19
C PRO A 352 8.37 15.79 14.75
N VAL A 353 8.38 14.47 14.50
CA VAL A 353 9.58 13.73 14.06
C VAL A 353 9.67 13.68 12.53
N PHE A 354 8.52 13.66 11.84
CA PHE A 354 8.41 13.62 10.38
C PHE A 354 7.56 14.80 9.84
N PRO A 355 8.08 16.05 9.86
CA PRO A 355 7.29 17.25 9.57
C PRO A 355 6.96 17.47 8.08
N ASP A 356 7.75 16.88 7.17
CA ASP A 356 7.73 17.25 5.75
C ASP A 356 6.78 16.42 4.87
N HIS A 357 5.91 15.57 5.45
CA HIS A 357 4.95 14.70 4.72
C HIS A 357 5.51 14.00 3.46
N GLY A 358 6.84 13.78 3.41
CA GLY A 358 7.52 13.14 2.28
C GLY A 358 7.11 11.68 2.11
N THR A 359 7.69 10.95 1.15
CA THR A 359 7.31 9.55 0.85
C THR A 359 7.65 8.51 1.92
N HIS A 360 8.10 8.94 3.10
CA HIS A 360 8.64 8.06 4.13
C HIS A 360 8.24 8.53 5.55
N TYR A 361 6.98 8.35 5.96
CA TYR A 361 6.53 8.59 7.34
C TYR A 361 5.70 7.40 7.89
N PRO A 362 5.80 7.09 9.19
CA PRO A 362 5.02 6.03 9.83
C PRO A 362 3.53 6.19 9.61
N PHE A 363 2.86 5.07 9.32
CA PHE A 363 1.45 5.05 8.96
C PHE A 363 0.72 3.94 9.70
N VAL A 364 -0.47 4.22 10.21
CA VAL A 364 -1.31 3.22 10.89
C VAL A 364 -2.54 2.85 10.07
N ASN A 365 -2.76 1.55 9.89
CA ASN A 365 -4.05 1.03 9.46
C ASN A 365 -4.86 0.58 10.68
N ILE A 366 -6.10 1.03 10.77
CA ILE A 366 -6.96 0.79 11.92
C ILE A 366 -8.16 -0.07 11.50
N GLY A 367 -8.22 -1.31 12.00
CA GLY A 367 -9.36 -2.19 11.85
C GLY A 367 -10.46 -1.86 12.87
N ILE A 368 -11.63 -1.44 12.40
CA ILE A 368 -12.80 -1.16 13.25
C ILE A 368 -13.60 -2.45 13.43
N GLY A 369 -13.38 -3.11 14.56
CA GLY A 369 -13.79 -4.49 14.84
C GLY A 369 -15.12 -4.66 15.57
N THR A 370 -15.91 -5.63 15.12
CA THR A 370 -17.07 -6.21 15.84
C THR A 370 -16.91 -7.73 15.94
N ASN A 371 -17.93 -8.49 16.34
CA ASN A 371 -17.88 -9.95 16.43
C ASN A 371 -19.19 -10.63 15.99
N ASN A 372 -19.15 -11.95 15.78
CA ASN A 372 -20.33 -12.78 15.53
C ASN A 372 -20.87 -13.51 16.78
N ASP A 373 -20.51 -13.09 18.00
CA ASP A 373 -21.02 -13.69 19.25
C ASP A 373 -22.37 -13.13 19.72
N ILE A 374 -23.00 -12.29 18.91
CA ILE A 374 -24.36 -11.80 19.13
C ILE A 374 -25.16 -11.82 17.82
N THR A 375 -26.15 -10.94 17.68
CA THR A 375 -26.98 -10.83 16.48
C THR A 375 -26.20 -10.25 15.30
N VAL A 376 -25.80 -11.13 14.37
CA VAL A 376 -25.31 -10.76 13.04
C VAL A 376 -26.43 -10.89 12.00
N THR A 377 -26.68 -9.84 11.23
CA THR A 377 -27.65 -9.82 10.13
C THR A 377 -27.10 -9.00 8.98
N ALA A 378 -27.72 -9.11 7.79
CA ALA A 378 -27.39 -8.21 6.69
C ALA A 378 -27.62 -6.72 7.05
N ALA A 379 -28.60 -6.41 7.92
CA ALA A 379 -28.85 -5.03 8.33
C ALA A 379 -27.71 -4.48 9.20
N THR A 380 -27.22 -5.28 10.16
CA THR A 380 -26.09 -4.90 11.00
C THR A 380 -24.78 -4.84 10.21
N GLY A 381 -24.59 -5.69 9.18
CA GLY A 381 -23.46 -5.59 8.25
C GLY A 381 -23.41 -4.26 7.49
N ARG A 382 -24.56 -3.79 6.98
CA ARG A 382 -24.66 -2.47 6.34
C ARG A 382 -24.41 -1.32 7.31
N ALA A 383 -24.95 -1.44 8.53
CA ALA A 383 -24.76 -0.41 9.56
C ALA A 383 -23.28 -0.27 9.92
N TRP A 384 -22.56 -1.39 10.06
CA TRP A 384 -21.12 -1.38 10.35
C TRP A 384 -20.28 -0.80 9.20
N ALA A 385 -20.64 -1.09 7.95
CA ALA A 385 -20.02 -0.43 6.80
C ALA A 385 -20.19 1.10 6.85
N GLY A 386 -21.34 1.58 7.36
CA GLY A 386 -21.57 2.99 7.65
C GLY A 386 -20.53 3.57 8.62
N VAL A 387 -20.31 2.92 9.76
CA VAL A 387 -19.30 3.31 10.76
C VAL A 387 -17.91 3.46 10.13
N VAL A 388 -17.49 2.48 9.34
CA VAL A 388 -16.18 2.49 8.67
C VAL A 388 -16.10 3.62 7.64
N ASN A 389 -17.16 3.80 6.83
CA ASN A 389 -17.21 4.85 5.82
C ASN A 389 -17.18 6.25 6.45
N ASP A 390 -17.84 6.45 7.59
CA ASP A 390 -17.91 7.76 8.25
C ASP A 390 -16.53 8.17 8.78
N VAL A 391 -15.79 7.25 9.43
CA VAL A 391 -14.40 7.51 9.84
C VAL A 391 -13.47 7.70 8.63
N ASP A 392 -13.64 6.91 7.57
CA ASP A 392 -12.87 7.09 6.33
C ASP A 392 -13.10 8.47 5.70
N ASN A 393 -14.36 8.89 5.59
CA ASN A 393 -14.72 10.21 5.06
C ASN A 393 -14.10 11.32 5.92
N TRP A 394 -14.10 11.15 7.25
CA TRP A 394 -13.45 12.07 8.17
C TRP A 394 -11.94 12.18 7.96
N LEU A 395 -11.25 11.05 7.72
CA LEU A 395 -9.82 11.00 7.39
C LEU A 395 -9.52 11.63 6.03
N ARG A 396 -10.31 11.31 5.00
CA ARG A 396 -10.15 11.88 3.64
C ARG A 396 -10.36 13.38 3.62
N ALA A 397 -11.30 13.91 4.41
CA ALA A 397 -11.48 15.35 4.58
C ALA A 397 -10.26 16.04 5.26
N ARG A 398 -9.35 15.22 5.80
CA ARG A 398 -8.15 15.56 6.57
C ARG A 398 -6.89 14.96 5.94
N SER A 399 -6.90 14.78 4.62
CA SER A 399 -5.78 14.15 3.90
C SER A 399 -4.47 14.97 3.96
N GLY A 400 -4.56 16.26 4.29
CA GLY A 400 -3.39 17.14 4.51
C GLY A 400 -2.84 17.13 5.95
N ASP A 401 -3.49 16.42 6.87
CA ASP A 401 -3.05 16.30 8.27
C ASP A 401 -3.23 14.86 8.80
N ILE A 402 -4.32 14.56 9.50
CA ILE A 402 -4.51 13.28 10.22
C ILE A 402 -4.64 12.13 9.23
N GLY A 403 -5.37 12.36 8.15
CA GLY A 403 -5.56 11.41 7.05
C GLY A 403 -4.31 11.16 6.21
N SER A 404 -3.20 11.90 6.43
CA SER A 404 -1.92 11.50 5.87
C SER A 404 -1.35 10.32 6.64
N THR A 405 -1.49 10.25 7.97
CA THR A 405 -0.82 9.24 8.83
C THR A 405 -1.69 8.03 9.20
N ALA A 406 -2.95 7.99 8.79
CA ALA A 406 -3.87 6.92 9.16
C ALA A 406 -4.88 6.58 8.06
N GLN A 407 -5.26 5.31 7.99
CA GLN A 407 -6.47 4.84 7.30
C GLN A 407 -7.25 3.87 8.18
N VAL A 408 -8.47 3.56 7.72
CA VAL A 408 -9.34 2.57 8.35
C VAL A 408 -9.76 1.48 7.39
N ASP A 409 -9.97 0.31 7.97
CA ASP A 409 -10.62 -0.85 7.37
C ASP A 409 -11.73 -1.36 8.31
N GLY A 410 -12.66 -2.15 7.78
CA GLY A 410 -13.60 -2.90 8.62
C GLY A 410 -12.92 -4.14 9.17
N ALA A 411 -13.29 -4.54 10.38
CA ALA A 411 -12.81 -5.79 10.96
C ALA A 411 -13.96 -6.55 11.64
N ASN A 412 -13.88 -7.88 11.69
CA ASN A 412 -14.82 -8.70 12.45
C ASN A 412 -14.16 -9.96 13.01
N ASP A 413 -14.39 -10.20 14.30
CA ASP A 413 -14.01 -11.37 15.08
C ASP A 413 -15.00 -12.50 14.77
N MET A 414 -14.78 -13.16 13.63
CA MET A 414 -15.69 -14.17 13.11
C MET A 414 -15.20 -15.56 13.47
N GLU A 415 -15.83 -16.14 14.50
CA GLU A 415 -15.42 -17.42 15.06
C GLU A 415 -16.49 -18.50 14.86
N PRO A 416 -16.08 -19.74 14.52
CA PRO A 416 -16.97 -20.88 14.59
C PRO A 416 -17.51 -21.15 16.00
N GLY A 417 -16.76 -20.78 17.05
CA GLY A 417 -17.13 -20.99 18.45
C GLY A 417 -18.27 -20.11 18.97
N PHE A 418 -18.58 -19.02 18.25
CA PHE A 418 -19.54 -18.00 18.66
C PHE A 418 -20.99 -18.32 18.28
N SER A 419 -21.93 -17.60 18.90
CA SER A 419 -23.37 -17.89 18.79
C SER A 419 -23.97 -17.62 17.40
N GLY A 420 -23.31 -16.84 16.55
CA GLY A 420 -23.75 -16.51 15.20
C GLY A 420 -23.70 -17.69 14.23
N SER A 421 -24.84 -17.98 13.58
CA SER A 421 -24.87 -19.02 12.53
C SER A 421 -24.04 -18.62 11.30
N ILE A 422 -23.58 -19.61 10.53
CA ILE A 422 -22.86 -19.42 9.26
C ILE A 422 -23.67 -18.54 8.29
N ALA A 423 -24.96 -18.86 8.11
CA ALA A 423 -25.83 -18.13 7.20
C ALA A 423 -25.97 -16.66 7.60
N ALA A 424 -26.10 -16.39 8.90
CA ALA A 424 -26.21 -15.05 9.44
C ALA A 424 -24.88 -14.27 9.30
N THR A 425 -23.75 -14.92 9.57
CA THR A 425 -22.41 -14.33 9.43
C THR A 425 -22.10 -14.02 7.96
N ARG A 426 -22.35 -14.93 7.02
CA ARG A 426 -22.19 -14.67 5.58
C ARG A 426 -23.11 -13.57 5.08
N ALA A 427 -24.35 -13.50 5.57
CA ALA A 427 -25.26 -12.42 5.23
C ALA A 427 -24.79 -11.05 5.76
N TRP A 428 -24.17 -11.02 6.95
CA TRP A 428 -23.52 -9.83 7.49
C TRP A 428 -22.34 -9.40 6.61
N VAL A 429 -21.42 -10.33 6.29
CA VAL A 429 -20.22 -10.08 5.48
C VAL A 429 -20.59 -9.58 4.08
N GLN A 430 -21.53 -10.23 3.41
CA GLN A 430 -21.99 -9.79 2.08
C GLN A 430 -22.55 -8.37 2.14
N ALA A 431 -23.37 -8.07 3.15
CA ALA A 431 -24.02 -6.78 3.24
C ALA A 431 -23.04 -5.65 3.62
N PHE A 432 -22.01 -5.96 4.42
CA PHE A 432 -20.87 -5.08 4.65
C PHE A 432 -20.16 -4.80 3.32
N HIS A 433 -19.74 -5.85 2.61
CA HIS A 433 -19.01 -5.77 1.34
C HIS A 433 -19.77 -4.99 0.26
N ASP A 434 -21.09 -5.12 0.18
CA ASP A 434 -21.93 -4.41 -0.79
C ASP A 434 -22.10 -2.91 -0.46
N SER A 435 -21.77 -2.50 0.78
CA SER A 435 -21.99 -1.14 1.29
C SER A 435 -20.70 -0.33 1.46
N THR A 436 -19.53 -0.93 1.23
CA THR A 436 -18.25 -0.23 1.28
C THR A 436 -17.20 -0.84 0.34
N TYR A 437 -16.25 -0.02 -0.08
CA TYR A 437 -15.04 -0.45 -0.78
C TYR A 437 -13.87 -0.71 0.17
N ARG A 438 -14.05 -0.47 1.47
CA ARG A 438 -13.06 -0.72 2.51
C ARG A 438 -12.83 -2.23 2.67
N LEU A 439 -11.60 -2.60 2.98
CA LEU A 439 -11.23 -3.99 3.23
C LEU A 439 -11.99 -4.50 4.47
N LEU A 440 -12.39 -5.77 4.46
CA LEU A 440 -12.85 -6.47 5.65
C LEU A 440 -11.78 -7.45 6.15
N THR A 441 -11.24 -7.20 7.33
CA THR A 441 -10.30 -8.10 7.99
C THR A 441 -11.06 -9.06 8.91
N ASN A 442 -11.03 -10.36 8.62
CA ASN A 442 -11.43 -11.38 9.58
C ASN A 442 -10.30 -11.56 10.60
N PHE A 443 -10.57 -11.24 11.87
CA PHE A 443 -9.59 -11.41 12.92
C PHE A 443 -9.93 -12.52 13.91
N GLY A 444 -10.95 -13.34 13.66
CA GLY A 444 -11.33 -14.41 14.57
C GLY A 444 -10.47 -15.67 14.50
N SER A 445 -10.94 -16.71 15.18
CA SER A 445 -10.39 -18.04 15.24
C SER A 445 -10.87 -18.97 14.11
N ALA A 446 -10.15 -20.07 13.88
CA ALA A 446 -10.51 -21.16 12.97
C ALA A 446 -10.98 -22.42 13.73
N ASP A 447 -11.74 -22.22 14.79
CA ASP A 447 -12.09 -23.25 15.76
C ASP A 447 -12.67 -24.54 15.16
N GLY A 448 -12.12 -25.67 15.59
CA GLY A 448 -12.55 -27.01 15.20
C GLY A 448 -12.18 -27.43 13.78
N CYS A 449 -11.52 -26.57 12.99
CA CYS A 449 -11.02 -26.97 11.69
C CYS A 449 -9.89 -28.02 11.80
N PRO A 450 -9.59 -28.78 10.73
CA PRO A 450 -8.52 -29.77 10.74
C PRO A 450 -7.15 -29.16 11.07
N VAL A 451 -6.33 -29.93 11.79
CA VAL A 451 -4.94 -29.58 12.15
C VAL A 451 -3.91 -30.45 11.42
N SER A 452 -4.37 -31.40 10.60
CA SER A 452 -3.55 -32.33 9.85
C SER A 452 -3.83 -32.21 8.35
N MET A 453 -2.77 -32.36 7.55
CA MET A 453 -2.88 -32.26 6.11
C MET A 453 -3.64 -33.45 5.52
N SER A 454 -4.78 -33.18 4.88
CA SER A 454 -5.35 -34.10 3.89
C SER A 454 -4.44 -34.19 2.67
N THR A 455 -4.33 -35.39 2.08
CA THR A 455 -3.65 -35.63 0.79
C THR A 455 -4.44 -35.03 -0.37
N ASP A 456 -5.77 -34.97 -0.25
CA ASP A 456 -6.62 -34.22 -1.17
C ASP A 456 -6.85 -32.81 -0.61
N THR A 457 -6.17 -31.84 -1.22
CA THR A 457 -6.22 -30.44 -0.79
C THR A 457 -7.51 -29.73 -1.18
N ARG A 458 -8.35 -30.33 -2.03
CA ARG A 458 -9.62 -29.75 -2.51
C ARG A 458 -10.82 -30.14 -1.65
N VAL A 459 -10.65 -31.05 -0.69
CA VAL A 459 -11.76 -31.48 0.18
C VAL A 459 -12.11 -30.36 1.16
N ASN A 460 -13.38 -29.94 1.12
CA ASN A 460 -13.93 -29.06 2.15
C ASN A 460 -14.19 -29.88 3.42
N HIS A 461 -13.54 -29.53 4.51
CA HIS A 461 -13.65 -30.20 5.80
C HIS A 461 -14.51 -29.38 6.76
N ALA A 462 -15.21 -30.08 7.65
CA ALA A 462 -15.97 -29.45 8.72
C ALA A 462 -15.05 -28.80 9.76
N CYS A 463 -15.56 -27.73 10.34
CA CYS A 463 -15.05 -27.03 11.51
C CYS A 463 -16.13 -27.06 12.61
N ASN A 464 -15.95 -26.33 13.72
CA ASN A 464 -16.93 -26.33 14.81
C ASN A 464 -18.30 -25.77 14.38
N ASN A 465 -19.36 -26.19 15.09
CA ASN A 465 -20.71 -25.62 14.98
C ASN A 465 -21.29 -25.58 13.55
N GLY A 466 -20.93 -26.59 12.74
CA GLY A 466 -21.40 -26.76 11.37
C GLY A 466 -20.65 -25.94 10.33
N TRP A 467 -19.68 -25.12 10.74
CA TRP A 467 -18.82 -24.38 9.83
C TRP A 467 -17.96 -25.33 9.00
N SER A 468 -17.41 -24.82 7.91
CA SER A 468 -16.48 -25.54 7.06
C SER A 468 -15.29 -24.66 6.67
N MET A 469 -14.23 -25.27 6.15
CA MET A 469 -13.09 -24.51 5.61
C MET A 469 -13.52 -23.56 4.50
N GLU A 470 -14.51 -23.94 3.68
CA GLU A 470 -15.12 -23.05 2.67
C GLU A 470 -15.76 -21.81 3.29
N ASP A 471 -16.42 -21.95 4.43
CA ASP A 471 -17.10 -20.81 5.05
C ASP A 471 -16.10 -19.80 5.61
N ILE A 472 -15.05 -20.28 6.28
CA ILE A 472 -13.98 -19.42 6.80
C ILE A 472 -13.17 -18.81 5.65
N TYR A 473 -12.87 -19.60 4.61
CA TYR A 473 -12.24 -19.09 3.39
C TYR A 473 -13.05 -17.97 2.76
N TRP A 474 -14.37 -18.17 2.63
CA TRP A 474 -15.24 -17.22 1.96
C TRP A 474 -15.29 -15.88 2.70
N ILE A 475 -15.42 -15.88 4.02
CA ILE A 475 -15.43 -14.63 4.82
C ILE A 475 -14.06 -13.96 4.92
N SER A 476 -12.97 -14.66 4.60
CA SER A 476 -11.60 -14.16 4.76
C SER A 476 -10.90 -13.83 3.42
N GLN A 477 -11.48 -14.23 2.29
CA GLN A 477 -10.93 -13.99 0.95
C GLN A 477 -11.97 -14.19 -0.16
N GLY A 478 -12.77 -15.26 -0.08
CA GLY A 478 -13.63 -15.70 -1.18
C GLY A 478 -14.75 -14.72 -1.56
N VAL A 479 -15.17 -13.84 -0.64
CA VAL A 479 -16.10 -12.74 -0.92
C VAL A 479 -15.47 -11.60 -1.74
N GLY A 480 -14.13 -11.53 -1.79
CA GLY A 480 -13.38 -10.40 -2.35
C GLY A 480 -13.31 -9.22 -1.38
N ARG A 481 -12.31 -8.33 -1.53
CA ARG A 481 -12.06 -7.21 -0.58
C ARG A 481 -12.03 -7.67 0.88
N ALA A 482 -11.43 -8.84 1.14
CA ALA A 482 -11.31 -9.42 2.46
C ALA A 482 -9.90 -9.98 2.70
N SER A 483 -9.49 -10.01 3.96
CA SER A 483 -8.23 -10.59 4.42
C SER A 483 -8.43 -11.29 5.76
N ALA A 484 -7.38 -11.94 6.26
CA ALA A 484 -7.34 -12.42 7.62
C ALA A 484 -6.17 -11.87 8.43
N GLU A 485 -6.45 -11.64 9.70
CA GLU A 485 -5.48 -11.40 10.76
C GLU A 485 -5.81 -12.37 11.89
N PRO A 486 -5.47 -13.64 11.72
CA PRO A 486 -6.04 -14.69 12.55
C PRO A 486 -5.59 -14.59 13.99
N GLU A 487 -6.51 -14.98 14.86
CA GLU A 487 -6.24 -15.20 16.27
C GLU A 487 -5.47 -16.51 16.46
N ILE A 488 -4.28 -16.44 17.06
CA ILE A 488 -3.34 -17.57 17.21
C ILE A 488 -2.95 -17.76 18.69
N TYR A 489 -3.90 -18.06 19.56
CA TYR A 489 -3.69 -18.28 20.99
C TYR A 489 -3.18 -19.67 21.37
N ASN A 490 -3.26 -20.67 20.48
CA ASN A 490 -2.73 -22.02 20.69
C ASN A 490 -2.01 -22.60 19.46
N SER A 491 -1.37 -23.75 19.61
CA SER A 491 -0.52 -24.35 18.55
C SER A 491 -1.27 -25.03 17.40
N ASP A 492 -2.60 -25.15 17.49
CA ASP A 492 -3.44 -25.77 16.47
C ASP A 492 -3.99 -24.75 15.46
N GLN A 493 -4.31 -23.54 15.92
CA GLN A 493 -4.80 -22.45 15.07
C GLN A 493 -3.92 -22.09 13.85
N PRO A 494 -2.57 -22.02 13.95
CA PRO A 494 -1.78 -21.68 12.77
C PRO A 494 -1.82 -22.80 11.72
N LYS A 495 -2.03 -24.07 12.14
CA LYS A 495 -2.25 -25.21 11.22
C LYS A 495 -3.60 -25.07 10.53
N GLN A 496 -4.65 -24.75 11.28
CA GLN A 496 -6.01 -24.59 10.76
C GLN A 496 -6.06 -23.51 9.68
N TRP A 497 -5.54 -22.32 9.98
CA TRP A 497 -5.49 -21.21 9.04
C TRP A 497 -4.64 -21.51 7.79
N ALA A 498 -3.48 -22.14 7.95
CA ALA A 498 -2.68 -22.57 6.80
C ALA A 498 -3.44 -23.58 5.92
N LEU A 499 -4.17 -24.52 6.52
CA LEU A 499 -4.97 -25.51 5.79
C LEU A 499 -6.17 -24.90 5.07
N ILE A 500 -6.85 -23.93 5.67
CA ILE A 500 -7.95 -23.19 5.03
C ILE A 500 -7.42 -22.38 3.84
N SER A 501 -6.29 -21.68 4.00
CA SER A 501 -5.67 -20.94 2.89
C SER A 501 -5.26 -21.88 1.75
N ARG A 502 -4.73 -23.06 2.08
CA ARG A 502 -4.37 -24.09 1.09
C ARG A 502 -5.60 -24.65 0.37
N TYR A 503 -6.68 -24.89 1.10
CA TYR A 503 -7.96 -25.26 0.52
C TYR A 503 -8.42 -24.19 -0.48
N GLY A 504 -8.44 -22.92 -0.08
CA GLY A 504 -8.74 -21.78 -0.94
C GLY A 504 -7.90 -21.75 -2.21
N ALA A 505 -6.58 -21.84 -2.06
CA ALA A 505 -5.61 -21.83 -3.14
C ALA A 505 -5.79 -22.96 -4.17
N THR A 506 -6.50 -24.05 -3.81
CA THR A 506 -6.60 -25.25 -4.65
C THR A 506 -8.00 -25.55 -5.14
N ALA A 507 -9.02 -25.35 -4.31
CA ALA A 507 -10.42 -25.51 -4.67
C ALA A 507 -10.89 -24.36 -5.57
N HIS A 508 -10.34 -23.15 -5.39
CA HIS A 508 -10.76 -21.94 -6.11
C HIS A 508 -9.76 -21.43 -7.15
N ALA A 509 -8.76 -22.24 -7.52
CA ALA A 509 -7.67 -21.87 -8.43
C ALA A 509 -8.11 -21.24 -9.77
N SER A 510 -9.31 -21.57 -10.27
CA SER A 510 -9.86 -21.07 -11.53
C SER A 510 -10.74 -19.81 -11.42
N GLY A 511 -11.03 -19.32 -10.21
CA GLY A 511 -12.01 -18.26 -9.94
C GLY A 511 -11.53 -17.17 -8.96
N CYS A 512 -10.22 -17.06 -8.81
CA CYS A 512 -9.54 -16.13 -7.91
C CYS A 512 -10.02 -14.66 -8.02
N PRO A 513 -10.48 -14.02 -6.92
CA PRO A 513 -10.79 -12.60 -6.92
C PRO A 513 -9.55 -11.69 -6.90
N TYR A 514 -8.37 -12.20 -6.54
CA TYR A 514 -7.11 -11.45 -6.47
C TYR A 514 -6.02 -12.03 -7.38
N VAL A 515 -5.21 -11.14 -7.95
CA VAL A 515 -4.08 -11.47 -8.83
C VAL A 515 -2.91 -12.17 -8.11
N SER A 516 -2.86 -12.11 -6.78
CA SER A 516 -1.83 -12.70 -5.92
C SER A 516 -2.05 -14.19 -5.57
N GLY A 517 -3.16 -14.80 -6.01
CA GLY A 517 -3.49 -16.21 -5.76
C GLY A 517 -4.72 -16.41 -4.87
N CYS A 518 -5.22 -17.66 -4.79
CA CYS A 518 -6.54 -17.93 -4.20
C CYS A 518 -6.46 -18.33 -2.73
N GLY A 519 -5.25 -18.32 -2.15
CA GLY A 519 -5.07 -18.43 -0.71
C GLY A 519 -5.60 -17.19 0.01
N ILE A 520 -5.81 -17.31 1.31
CA ILE A 520 -6.17 -16.18 2.17
C ILE A 520 -4.95 -15.25 2.28
N PRO A 521 -5.11 -13.93 2.03
CA PRO A 521 -4.07 -12.95 2.28
C PRO A 521 -4.03 -12.68 3.79
N TYR A 522 -2.90 -13.01 4.41
CA TYR A 522 -2.66 -12.74 5.82
C TYR A 522 -1.88 -11.45 5.97
N ILE A 523 -2.55 -10.42 6.47
CA ILE A 523 -1.94 -9.09 6.67
C ILE A 523 -1.04 -9.12 7.91
N GLY A 524 -1.51 -9.78 8.97
CA GLY A 524 -0.75 -10.02 10.18
C GLY A 524 -1.26 -11.24 10.93
N VAL A 525 -0.85 -11.36 12.19
CA VAL A 525 -1.40 -12.31 13.16
C VAL A 525 -1.48 -11.62 14.51
N TRP A 526 -2.39 -12.09 15.38
CA TRP A 526 -2.46 -11.61 16.75
C TRP A 526 -2.62 -12.75 17.74
N ASP A 527 -2.30 -12.47 19.00
CA ASP A 527 -2.34 -13.43 20.09
C ASP A 527 -3.10 -12.91 21.32
N HIS A 528 -3.49 -13.83 22.19
CA HIS A 528 -4.21 -13.62 23.46
C HIS A 528 -3.33 -13.81 24.71
N HIS A 529 -2.01 -13.84 24.58
CA HIS A 529 -1.16 -14.05 25.75
C HIS A 529 -1.32 -12.92 26.78
N ALA A 530 -1.45 -11.69 26.30
CA ALA A 530 -1.58 -10.50 27.14
C ALA A 530 -2.89 -10.45 27.94
N THR A 531 -3.97 -11.00 27.39
CA THR A 531 -5.28 -11.10 28.06
C THR A 531 -5.32 -12.24 29.07
N GLY A 532 -4.40 -13.22 28.95
CA GLY A 532 -4.33 -14.42 29.79
C GLY A 532 -5.11 -15.61 29.23
N ASP A 533 -5.74 -15.44 28.07
CA ASP A 533 -6.61 -16.43 27.45
C ASP A 533 -5.85 -17.32 26.43
N GLY A 534 -4.58 -17.00 26.15
CA GLY A 534 -3.72 -17.72 25.19
C GLY A 534 -2.38 -18.19 25.75
N THR A 535 -1.84 -19.26 25.17
CA THR A 535 -0.51 -19.81 25.50
C THR A 535 0.61 -19.26 24.60
N ASN A 536 0.27 -18.77 23.41
CA ASN A 536 1.24 -18.27 22.46
C ASN A 536 1.46 -16.77 22.65
N THR A 537 2.71 -16.35 22.83
CA THR A 537 3.09 -14.94 22.68
C THR A 537 2.99 -14.48 21.21
N ALA A 538 2.98 -13.17 20.96
CA ALA A 538 3.04 -12.58 19.61
C ALA A 538 4.16 -13.20 18.74
N THR A 539 5.32 -13.46 19.35
CA THR A 539 6.47 -14.10 18.67
C THR A 539 6.17 -15.54 18.30
N THR A 540 5.60 -16.31 19.22
CA THR A 540 5.23 -17.70 18.96
C THR A 540 4.15 -17.79 17.88
N ALA A 541 3.10 -16.97 17.99
CA ALA A 541 2.01 -16.89 17.02
C ALA A 541 2.51 -16.60 15.61
N TRP A 542 3.33 -15.55 15.44
CA TRP A 542 3.87 -15.16 14.14
C TRP A 542 4.80 -16.22 13.53
N ASN A 543 5.71 -16.78 14.33
CA ASN A 543 6.64 -17.81 13.88
C ASN A 543 5.90 -19.07 13.42
N LEU A 544 4.91 -19.53 14.19
CA LEU A 544 4.12 -20.70 13.83
C LEU A 544 3.32 -20.44 12.56
N MET A 545 2.67 -19.28 12.43
CA MET A 545 1.90 -18.98 11.24
C MET A 545 2.78 -18.93 9.98
N TRP A 546 3.90 -18.21 10.02
CA TRP A 546 4.88 -18.19 8.94
C TRP A 546 5.36 -19.61 8.57
N GLN A 547 5.69 -20.42 9.59
CA GLN A 547 6.15 -21.79 9.40
C GLN A 547 5.09 -22.65 8.68
N TYR A 548 3.84 -22.62 9.11
CA TYR A 548 2.79 -23.47 8.53
C TYR A 548 2.35 -22.98 7.14
N LEU A 549 2.31 -21.67 6.90
CA LEU A 549 2.08 -21.13 5.56
C LEU A 549 3.18 -21.55 4.59
N GLY A 550 4.44 -21.58 5.05
CA GLY A 550 5.60 -21.98 4.26
C GLY A 550 5.67 -23.47 3.90
N GLN A 551 4.84 -24.33 4.50
CA GLN A 551 4.79 -25.76 4.15
C GLN A 551 4.15 -26.03 2.80
N ASP A 552 3.41 -25.07 2.25
CA ASP A 552 2.82 -25.17 0.92
C ASP A 552 3.17 -23.93 0.08
N SER A 553 3.84 -24.15 -1.04
CA SER A 553 4.26 -23.07 -1.95
C SER A 553 3.12 -22.17 -2.46
N ARG A 554 1.87 -22.64 -2.41
CA ARG A 554 0.68 -21.87 -2.83
C ARG A 554 0.18 -20.90 -1.75
N THR A 555 0.57 -21.12 -0.50
CA THR A 555 0.19 -20.27 0.65
C THR A 555 1.39 -19.59 1.30
N ALA A 556 2.61 -19.92 0.87
CA ALA A 556 3.84 -19.40 1.42
C ALA A 556 3.90 -17.87 1.33
N MET A 557 3.87 -17.22 2.49
CA MET A 557 3.99 -15.76 2.64
C MET A 557 4.59 -15.42 4.01
N VAL A 558 5.02 -14.17 4.15
CA VAL A 558 5.49 -13.62 5.42
C VAL A 558 4.43 -12.62 5.90
N PRO A 559 3.73 -12.88 7.02
CA PRO A 559 2.77 -11.91 7.55
C PRO A 559 3.47 -10.58 7.83
N ALA A 560 2.91 -9.48 7.31
CA ALA A 560 3.55 -8.16 7.37
C ALA A 560 3.52 -7.56 8.77
N PHE A 561 2.51 -7.91 9.56
CA PHE A 561 2.33 -7.41 10.93
C PHE A 561 2.33 -8.54 11.96
N SER A 562 2.64 -8.17 13.19
CA SER A 562 2.47 -8.99 14.38
C SER A 562 1.78 -8.10 15.40
N MET A 563 0.69 -8.57 15.98
CA MET A 563 -0.09 -7.82 16.95
C MET A 563 -0.23 -8.60 18.24
N GLU A 564 -0.50 -7.89 19.32
CA GLU A 564 -0.90 -8.44 20.63
C GLU A 564 -2.15 -7.69 21.07
N ILE A 565 -3.22 -8.40 21.44
CA ILE A 565 -4.43 -7.73 21.95
C ILE A 565 -4.35 -7.51 23.45
N CYS A 566 -4.94 -6.43 23.91
CA CYS A 566 -5.12 -6.14 25.33
C CYS A 566 -6.55 -5.69 25.63
N TYR A 567 -7.01 -5.88 26.86
CA TYR A 567 -8.19 -5.13 27.31
C TYR A 567 -7.78 -3.69 27.61
N THR A 568 -8.56 -2.69 27.19
CA THR A 568 -8.23 -1.29 27.49
C THR A 568 -8.13 -1.01 29.00
N SER A 569 -8.88 -1.76 29.82
CA SER A 569 -8.79 -1.71 31.29
C SER A 569 -7.44 -2.19 31.85
N GLN A 570 -6.77 -3.15 31.19
CA GLN A 570 -5.46 -3.66 31.60
C GLN A 570 -4.34 -2.66 31.34
N VAL A 571 -4.51 -1.78 30.36
CA VAL A 571 -3.50 -0.77 29.99
C VAL A 571 -3.47 0.37 31.01
N THR A 572 -4.62 0.71 31.59
CA THR A 572 -4.74 1.70 32.68
C THR A 572 -4.49 1.13 34.07
N GLY A 573 -4.39 -0.20 34.19
CA GLY A 573 -4.28 -0.93 35.45
C GLY A 573 -2.94 -1.64 35.63
N ALA A 574 -2.49 -1.81 36.88
CA ALA A 574 -1.24 -2.49 37.21
C ALA A 574 -1.24 -4.04 36.97
N ARG A 575 -2.09 -4.57 36.07
CA ARG A 575 -2.47 -6.00 36.08
C ARG A 575 -1.79 -6.91 35.04
N SER A 576 -1.12 -6.42 34.00
CA SER A 576 -0.36 -7.27 33.07
C SER A 576 0.90 -6.58 32.54
N PRO A 577 2.12 -7.11 32.78
CA PRO A 577 3.36 -6.53 32.27
C PRO A 577 3.45 -6.46 30.74
N SER A 578 2.77 -7.36 30.01
CA SER A 578 2.78 -7.34 28.54
C SER A 578 1.87 -6.26 27.94
N CYS A 579 0.76 -5.94 28.62
CA CYS A 579 -0.13 -4.83 28.25
C CYS A 579 0.26 -3.47 28.84
N GLN A 580 1.26 -3.41 29.72
CA GLN A 580 1.74 -2.16 30.30
C GLN A 580 2.64 -1.41 29.32
N TRP A 581 2.55 -0.09 29.36
CA TRP A 581 3.50 0.80 28.68
C TRP A 581 4.75 0.89 29.56
N SER A 582 5.91 0.46 29.03
CA SER A 582 7.21 0.61 29.70
C SER A 582 7.73 2.04 29.62
#